data_AF-A0A7J6A7W4-F1
#
_entry.id   AF-A0A7J6A7W4-F1
#
_cell.length_a   1.000
_cell.length_b   1.000
_cell.length_c   1.000
_cell.angle_alpha   90.00
_cell.angle_beta   90.00
_cell.angle_gamma   90.00
#
_symmetry.space_group_name_H-M   'P 1'
#
loop_
_entity.id
_entity.type
_entity.pdbx_description
1 polymer ?
#
loop_
_entity_poly.entity_id
_entity_poly.type
_entity_poly.pdbx_seq_one_letter_code
_entity_poly.pdbx_strand_id
1 'polypeptide(L)'
;MSTCEACGKTERHGVTLHRFPPEEEQLQLWISSMRTAAGWRPSESARLCSDHFTSDFFQTSGHLYSFAVPSVFQSTEETSVTRPETSEHKLCDGCEKQLHLIEKSYKLKLLSAQLKLKKYEKQLSEHSHKMTKLERRVVVLQTAVKIMKMKKLMSTPKRSESSSNTTGL
;
A
#
# COMPACT_ATOMS: atom_id res chain seq x y z
N MET A 1 -12.03 -28.04 -22.90
CA MET A 1 -10.75 -27.47 -22.39
C MET A 1 -10.94 -25.97 -22.30
N SER A 2 -10.57 -25.33 -21.19
CA SER A 2 -10.68 -23.88 -21.06
C SER A 2 -9.64 -23.19 -21.94
N THR A 3 -10.06 -22.12 -22.62
CA THR A 3 -9.25 -21.29 -23.51
C THR A 3 -9.27 -19.85 -23.02
N CYS A 4 -8.22 -19.10 -23.31
CA CYS A 4 -8.18 -17.67 -23.08
C CYS A 4 -9.15 -16.97 -24.04
N GLU A 5 -10.03 -16.14 -23.50
CA GLU A 5 -11.03 -15.40 -24.27
C GLU A 5 -10.39 -14.41 -25.25
N ALA A 6 -9.27 -13.79 -24.85
CA ALA A 6 -8.61 -12.75 -25.64
C ALA A 6 -7.66 -13.27 -26.73
N CYS A 7 -7.01 -14.43 -26.55
CA CYS A 7 -5.97 -14.91 -27.48
C CYS A 7 -6.05 -16.41 -27.81
N GLY A 8 -7.06 -17.13 -27.30
CA GLY A 8 -7.26 -18.55 -27.58
C GLY A 8 -6.26 -19.52 -26.92
N LYS A 9 -5.21 -19.01 -26.26
CA LYS A 9 -4.21 -19.86 -25.57
C LYS A 9 -4.86 -20.74 -24.52
N THR A 10 -4.28 -21.92 -24.36
CA THR A 10 -4.64 -22.92 -23.33
C THR A 10 -3.44 -23.21 -22.46
N GLU A 11 -3.63 -23.95 -21.37
CA GLU A 11 -2.54 -24.40 -20.49
C GLU A 11 -1.43 -25.17 -21.23
N ARG A 12 -1.74 -25.77 -22.41
CA ARG A 12 -0.73 -26.41 -23.27
C ARG A 12 0.33 -25.44 -23.81
N HIS A 13 0.04 -24.15 -23.80
CA HIS A 13 0.96 -23.09 -24.21
C HIS A 13 1.82 -22.59 -23.04
N GLY A 14 1.78 -23.24 -21.88
CA GLY A 14 2.57 -22.86 -20.69
C GLY A 14 2.01 -21.67 -19.92
N VAL A 15 0.77 -21.23 -20.21
CA VAL A 15 0.10 -20.12 -19.52
C VAL A 15 -0.88 -20.63 -18.47
N THR A 16 -1.09 -19.84 -17.41
CA THR A 16 -2.17 -20.10 -16.45
C THR A 16 -3.43 -19.36 -16.83
N LEU A 17 -4.61 -19.97 -16.61
CA LEU A 17 -5.91 -19.38 -16.94
C LEU A 17 -6.61 -18.85 -15.69
N HIS A 18 -6.93 -17.57 -15.68
CA HIS A 18 -7.53 -16.86 -14.55
C HIS A 18 -9.00 -16.52 -14.81
N ARG A 19 -9.82 -16.71 -13.78
CA ARG A 19 -11.25 -16.38 -13.82
C ARG A 19 -11.46 -14.88 -13.81
N PHE A 20 -12.53 -14.43 -14.46
CA PHE A 20 -13.01 -13.06 -14.27
C PHE A 20 -13.43 -12.84 -12.81
N PRO A 21 -13.18 -11.64 -12.27
CA PRO A 21 -13.55 -11.30 -10.89
C PRO A 21 -15.08 -11.29 -10.73
N PRO A 22 -15.60 -11.72 -9.57
CA PRO A 22 -17.03 -11.70 -9.29
C PRO A 22 -17.55 -10.28 -8.96
N GLU A 23 -16.66 -9.38 -8.55
CA GLU A 23 -17.00 -7.99 -8.21
C GLU A 23 -17.24 -7.18 -9.49
N GLU A 24 -18.40 -6.54 -9.61
CA GLU A 24 -18.82 -5.86 -10.85
C GLU A 24 -17.87 -4.70 -11.20
N GLU A 25 -17.38 -3.95 -10.21
CA GLU A 25 -16.44 -2.84 -10.45
C GLU A 25 -15.14 -3.35 -11.11
N GLN A 26 -14.56 -4.42 -10.56
CA GLN A 26 -13.33 -5.02 -11.09
C GLN A 26 -13.59 -5.70 -12.44
N LEU A 27 -14.77 -6.30 -12.62
CA LEU A 27 -15.19 -6.91 -13.87
C LEU A 27 -15.27 -5.88 -15.00
N GLN A 28 -15.86 -4.71 -14.73
CA GLN A 28 -15.93 -3.61 -15.70
C GLN A 28 -14.53 -3.08 -16.04
N LEU A 29 -13.59 -3.04 -15.08
CA LEU A 29 -12.19 -2.70 -15.38
C LEU A 29 -11.53 -3.74 -16.30
N TRP A 30 -11.78 -5.03 -16.08
CA TRP A 30 -11.27 -6.08 -16.97
C TRP A 30 -11.86 -5.98 -18.38
N ILE A 31 -13.18 -5.83 -18.50
CA ILE A 31 -13.86 -5.69 -19.80
C ILE A 31 -13.40 -4.44 -20.54
N SER A 32 -13.22 -3.31 -19.84
CA SER A 32 -12.74 -2.07 -20.46
C SER A 32 -11.28 -2.13 -20.89
N SER A 33 -10.45 -2.93 -20.22
CA SER A 33 -9.07 -3.19 -20.66
C SER A 33 -9.02 -4.07 -21.92
N MET A 34 -10.01 -4.95 -22.09
CA MET A 34 -10.13 -5.82 -23.26
C MET A 34 -10.65 -5.04 -24.47
N ARG A 35 -10.15 -5.39 -25.67
CA ARG A 35 -10.64 -4.83 -26.95
C ARG A 35 -11.92 -5.53 -27.42
N THR A 36 -12.86 -5.79 -26.52
CA THR A 36 -14.14 -6.45 -26.81
C THR A 36 -15.23 -5.44 -27.19
N ALA A 37 -16.25 -5.92 -27.90
CA ALA A 37 -17.39 -5.10 -28.31
C ALA A 37 -18.14 -4.50 -27.10
N ALA A 38 -18.66 -3.29 -27.27
CA ALA A 38 -19.45 -2.63 -26.24
C ALA A 38 -20.66 -3.50 -25.82
N GLY A 39 -20.81 -3.72 -24.52
CA GLY A 39 -21.89 -4.55 -23.96
C GLY A 39 -21.60 -6.05 -23.89
N TRP A 40 -20.41 -6.49 -24.29
CA TRP A 40 -19.98 -7.87 -24.07
C TRP A 40 -19.83 -8.18 -22.56
N ARG A 41 -20.26 -9.38 -22.15
CA ARG A 41 -20.08 -9.90 -20.78
C ARG A 41 -19.42 -11.29 -20.84
N PRO A 42 -18.41 -11.56 -19.99
CA PRO A 42 -17.78 -12.86 -19.93
C PRO A 42 -18.75 -13.91 -19.37
N SER A 43 -18.69 -15.12 -19.93
CA SER A 43 -19.35 -16.29 -19.34
C SER A 43 -18.62 -16.77 -18.08
N GLU A 44 -19.26 -17.58 -17.24
CA GLU A 44 -18.61 -18.18 -16.05
C GLU A 44 -17.35 -19.01 -16.39
N SER A 45 -17.36 -19.59 -17.59
CA SER A 45 -16.26 -20.36 -18.15
C SER A 45 -15.15 -19.52 -18.79
N ALA A 46 -15.39 -18.22 -19.03
CA ALA A 46 -14.44 -17.34 -19.67
C ALA A 46 -13.20 -17.14 -18.77
N ARG A 47 -12.02 -17.11 -19.40
CA ARG A 47 -10.73 -16.97 -18.72
C ARG A 47 -9.81 -16.03 -19.48
N LEU A 48 -8.91 -15.37 -18.76
CA LEU A 48 -7.75 -14.71 -19.36
C LEU A 48 -6.47 -15.44 -18.98
N CYS A 49 -5.54 -15.54 -19.92
CA CYS A 49 -4.24 -16.14 -19.62
C CYS A 49 -3.30 -15.16 -18.92
N SER A 50 -2.28 -15.71 -18.24
CA SER A 50 -1.26 -14.94 -17.50
C SER A 50 -0.58 -13.86 -18.31
N ASP A 51 -0.42 -14.03 -19.62
CA ASP A 51 0.26 -13.07 -20.51
C ASP A 51 -0.44 -11.71 -20.59
N HIS A 52 -1.72 -11.63 -20.24
CA HIS A 52 -2.47 -10.37 -20.23
C HIS A 52 -2.24 -9.53 -18.96
N PHE A 53 -1.51 -10.07 -17.97
CA PHE A 53 -1.20 -9.43 -16.71
C PHE A 53 0.31 -9.21 -16.60
N THR A 54 0.72 -8.11 -15.98
CA THR A 54 2.12 -7.92 -15.59
C THR A 54 2.46 -8.83 -14.42
N SER A 55 3.73 -9.25 -14.33
CA SER A 55 4.22 -10.12 -13.25
C SER A 55 3.96 -9.53 -11.85
N ASP A 56 3.91 -8.21 -11.73
CA ASP A 56 3.71 -7.48 -10.47
C ASP A 56 2.31 -7.69 -9.87
N PHE A 57 1.35 -8.15 -10.67
CA PHE A 57 -0.01 -8.44 -10.20
C PHE A 57 -0.20 -9.86 -9.67
N PHE A 58 0.86 -10.67 -9.65
CA PHE A 58 0.83 -12.03 -9.12
C PHE A 58 1.39 -12.09 -7.71
N GLN A 59 0.67 -12.84 -6.86
CA GLN A 59 1.15 -13.26 -5.55
C GLN A 59 2.18 -14.39 -5.71
N THR A 60 2.97 -14.64 -4.67
CA THR A 60 3.89 -15.80 -4.63
C THR A 60 3.18 -17.15 -4.82
N SER A 61 1.88 -17.21 -4.54
CA SER A 61 1.02 -18.38 -4.76
C SER A 61 0.60 -18.59 -6.22
N GLY A 62 0.90 -17.67 -7.14
CA GLY A 62 0.45 -17.70 -8.53
C GLY A 62 -0.98 -17.18 -8.75
N HIS A 63 -1.64 -16.68 -7.70
CA HIS A 63 -2.94 -16.01 -7.81
C HIS A 63 -2.79 -14.51 -8.09
N LEU A 64 -3.73 -13.94 -8.83
CA LEU A 64 -3.81 -12.50 -9.05
C LEU A 64 -4.24 -11.77 -7.77
N TYR A 65 -3.72 -10.57 -7.54
CA TYR A 65 -4.28 -9.67 -6.55
C TYR A 65 -5.72 -9.27 -6.90
N SER A 66 -6.54 -8.94 -5.90
CA SER A 66 -7.93 -8.53 -6.11
C SER A 66 -8.07 -7.26 -6.96
N PHE A 67 -7.05 -6.40 -6.96
CA PHE A 67 -6.98 -5.17 -7.75
C PHE A 67 -6.27 -5.36 -9.10
N ALA A 68 -5.82 -6.57 -9.44
CA ALA A 68 -5.12 -6.82 -10.69
C ALA A 68 -6.04 -6.52 -11.88
N VAL A 69 -5.52 -5.81 -12.87
CA VAL A 69 -6.21 -5.50 -14.13
C VAL A 69 -5.37 -5.99 -15.31
N PRO A 70 -5.99 -6.59 -16.35
CA PRO A 70 -5.27 -6.92 -17.57
C PRO A 70 -4.73 -5.63 -18.21
N SER A 71 -3.49 -5.66 -18.68
CA SER A 71 -2.82 -4.47 -19.26
C SER A 71 -2.17 -4.74 -20.61
N VAL A 72 -1.99 -6.01 -21.00
CA VAL A 72 -1.24 -6.38 -22.20
C VAL A 72 -2.19 -6.91 -23.28
N PHE A 73 -2.72 -5.99 -24.08
CA PHE A 73 -3.38 -6.32 -25.35
C PHE A 73 -2.50 -5.78 -26.47
N GLN A 74 -1.60 -6.61 -26.99
CA GLN A 74 -0.86 -6.27 -28.20
C GLN A 74 -1.88 -6.09 -29.34
N SER A 75 -1.88 -4.90 -29.95
CA SER A 75 -2.47 -4.72 -31.27
C SER A 75 -1.75 -5.67 -32.22
N THR A 76 -2.37 -6.78 -32.60
CA THR A 76 -1.96 -7.53 -33.77
C THR A 76 -2.30 -6.71 -35.00
N GLU A 77 -1.48 -5.70 -35.29
CA GLU A 77 -1.23 -5.27 -36.66
C GLU A 77 0.09 -5.91 -37.09
N GLU A 78 0.05 -7.23 -37.29
CA GLU A 78 1.04 -7.89 -38.11
C GLU A 78 0.58 -7.79 -39.57
N THR A 79 0.82 -6.63 -40.18
CA THR A 79 0.98 -6.53 -41.62
C THR A 79 2.14 -5.57 -41.85
N SER A 80 3.26 -6.17 -42.24
CA SER A 80 4.35 -5.60 -43.02
C SER A 80 4.37 -4.07 -43.20
N VAL A 81 5.47 -3.46 -42.76
CA VAL A 81 6.12 -2.28 -43.35
C VAL A 81 5.37 -1.71 -44.56
N THR A 82 4.44 -0.79 -44.32
CA THR A 82 4.21 0.41 -45.12
C THR A 82 3.39 1.35 -44.26
N ARG A 83 3.98 2.49 -43.89
CA ARG A 83 3.28 3.62 -43.26
C ARG A 83 2.17 4.10 -44.22
N PRO A 84 0.90 4.22 -43.80
CA PRO A 84 0.00 5.19 -44.36
C PRO A 84 -0.15 6.32 -43.34
N GLU A 85 0.40 7.47 -43.69
CA GLU A 85 0.02 8.72 -43.08
C GLU A 85 -1.48 8.97 -43.27
N THR A 86 -2.07 9.61 -42.26
CA THR A 86 -3.37 10.29 -42.27
C THR A 86 -4.63 9.42 -42.42
N SER A 87 -5.15 8.96 -41.28
CA SER A 87 -6.57 8.74 -41.07
C SER A 87 -6.97 9.53 -39.83
N GLU A 88 -7.55 10.69 -40.05
CA GLU A 88 -8.12 11.54 -39.01
C GLU A 88 -9.27 10.80 -38.32
N HIS A 89 -8.93 10.01 -37.30
CA HIS A 89 -9.87 9.71 -36.23
C HIS A 89 -10.23 11.05 -35.59
N LYS A 90 -11.40 11.59 -35.94
CA LYS A 90 -12.00 12.71 -35.20
C LYS A 90 -12.07 12.32 -33.74
N LEU A 91 -11.13 12.84 -32.95
CA LEU A 91 -11.17 12.83 -31.50
C LEU A 91 -12.57 13.29 -31.10
N CYS A 92 -13.30 12.45 -30.37
CA CYS A 92 -14.56 12.85 -29.77
C CYS A 92 -14.25 14.02 -28.83
N ASP A 93 -14.67 15.24 -29.19
CA ASP A 93 -14.42 16.50 -28.47
C ASP A 93 -14.98 16.51 -27.03
N GLY A 94 -15.71 15.46 -26.63
CA GLY A 94 -16.13 15.18 -25.26
C GLY A 94 -15.15 14.34 -24.43
N CYS A 95 -14.35 13.47 -25.06
CA CYS A 95 -13.44 12.55 -24.36
C CYS A 95 -12.21 13.27 -23.77
N GLU A 96 -11.67 14.26 -24.48
CA GLU A 96 -10.52 15.04 -24.00
C GLU A 96 -10.89 15.89 -22.78
N LYS A 97 -12.09 16.50 -22.78
CA LYS A 97 -12.63 17.23 -21.63
C LYS A 97 -12.89 16.30 -20.45
N GLN A 98 -13.40 15.08 -20.71
CA GLN A 98 -13.63 14.07 -19.67
C GLN A 98 -12.31 13.60 -19.05
N LEU A 99 -11.27 13.33 -19.85
CA LEU A 99 -9.94 12.97 -19.38
C LEU A 99 -9.31 14.09 -18.54
N HIS A 100 -9.39 15.34 -19.00
CA HIS A 100 -8.88 16.48 -18.25
C HIS A 100 -9.63 16.68 -16.92
N LEU A 101 -10.95 16.42 -16.88
CA LEU A 101 -11.73 16.49 -15.65
C LEU A 101 -11.35 15.37 -14.67
N ILE A 102 -11.14 14.16 -15.18
CA ILE A 102 -10.66 13.01 -14.41
C ILE A 102 -9.27 13.32 -13.84
N GLU A 103 -8.33 13.81 -14.65
CA GLU A 103 -6.99 14.19 -14.22
C GLU A 103 -7.03 15.26 -13.13
N LYS A 104 -7.83 16.32 -13.31
CA LYS A 104 -8.02 17.37 -12.31
C LYS A 104 -8.61 16.81 -11.01
N SER A 105 -9.56 15.88 -11.10
CA SER A 105 -10.15 15.23 -9.93
C SER A 105 -9.12 14.40 -9.15
N TYR A 106 -8.27 13.64 -9.85
CA TYR A 106 -7.20 12.87 -9.24
C TYR A 106 -6.12 13.77 -8.64
N LYS A 107 -5.72 14.82 -9.35
CA LYS A 107 -4.77 15.82 -8.84
C LYS A 107 -5.27 16.48 -7.56
N LEU A 108 -6.57 16.79 -7.49
CA LEU A 108 -7.17 17.36 -6.28
C LEU A 108 -7.19 16.35 -5.12
N LYS A 109 -7.57 15.09 -5.38
CA LYS A 109 -7.53 14.03 -4.37
C LYS A 109 -6.09 13.83 -3.86
N LEU A 110 -5.10 13.79 -4.75
CA LEU A 110 -3.70 13.65 -4.39
C LEU A 110 -3.20 14.80 -3.51
N LEU A 111 -3.51 16.05 -3.87
CA LEU A 111 -3.16 17.23 -3.06
C LEU A 111 -3.82 17.18 -1.68
N SER A 112 -5.10 16.78 -1.61
CA SER A 112 -5.80 16.65 -0.33
C SER A 112 -5.16 15.60 0.58
N ALA A 113 -4.73 14.47 0.01
CA ALA A 113 -4.03 13.41 0.74
C ALA A 113 -2.65 13.89 1.23
N GLN A 114 -1.89 14.59 0.39
CA GLN A 114 -0.60 15.18 0.77
C GLN A 114 -0.73 16.20 1.91
N LEU A 115 -1.76 17.05 1.87
CA LEU A 115 -2.05 18.00 2.95
C LEU A 115 -2.40 17.27 4.26
N LYS A 116 -3.17 16.19 4.17
CA LYS A 116 -3.53 15.36 5.32
C LYS A 116 -2.30 14.70 5.94
N LEU A 117 -1.39 14.17 5.12
CA LEU A 117 -0.10 13.64 5.58
C LEU A 117 0.73 14.70 6.29
N LYS A 118 0.91 15.88 5.69
CA LYS A 118 1.64 17.00 6.34
C LYS A 118 1.02 17.41 7.68
N LYS A 119 -0.31 17.40 7.78
CA LYS A 119 -1.02 17.68 9.03
C LYS A 119 -0.68 16.62 10.10
N TYR A 120 -0.70 15.35 9.74
CA TYR A 120 -0.36 14.27 10.67
C TYR A 120 1.11 14.28 11.07
N GLU A 121 2.03 14.57 10.15
CA GLU A 121 3.45 14.77 10.46
C GLU A 121 3.65 15.90 11.47
N LYS A 122 2.98 17.04 11.27
CA LYS A 122 3.02 18.16 12.22
C LYS A 122 2.51 17.73 13.60
N GLN A 123 1.36 17.06 13.67
CA GLN A 123 0.81 16.56 14.93
C GLN A 123 1.78 15.59 15.61
N LEU A 124 2.39 14.68 14.86
CA LEU A 124 3.37 13.73 15.39
C LEU A 124 4.59 14.48 15.97
N SER A 125 5.08 15.50 15.27
CA SER A 125 6.19 16.33 15.76
C SER A 125 5.83 17.08 17.06
N GLU A 126 4.61 17.61 17.18
CA GLU A 126 4.14 18.30 18.37
C GLU A 126 4.01 17.33 19.56
N HIS A 127 3.44 16.14 19.33
CA HIS A 127 3.35 15.10 20.36
C HIS A 127 4.73 14.57 20.78
N SER A 128 5.64 14.38 19.83
CA SER A 128 7.03 14.02 20.10
C SER A 128 7.73 15.08 20.95
N HIS A 129 7.56 16.37 20.63
CA HIS A 129 8.13 17.45 21.43
C HIS A 129 7.56 17.48 22.86
N LYS A 130 6.25 17.24 23.03
CA LYS A 130 5.63 17.12 24.36
C LYS A 130 6.19 15.91 25.13
N MET A 131 6.34 14.76 24.46
CA MET A 131 6.87 13.55 25.07
C MET A 131 8.32 13.75 25.53
N THR A 132 9.19 14.28 24.67
CA THR A 132 10.59 14.57 25.03
C THR A 132 10.70 15.56 26.20
N LYS A 133 9.80 16.55 26.31
CA LYS A 133 9.73 17.44 27.48
C LYS A 133 9.36 16.69 28.75
N LEU A 134 8.38 15.77 28.69
CA LEU A 134 8.00 14.94 29.83
C LEU A 134 9.12 13.97 30.23
N GLU A 135 9.76 13.32 29.26
CA GLU A 135 10.92 12.44 29.47
C GLU A 135 12.04 13.15 30.23
N ARG A 136 12.39 14.39 29.82
CA ARG A 136 13.37 15.21 30.55
C ARG A 136 12.96 15.44 32.01
N ARG A 137 11.69 15.74 32.28
CA ARG A 137 11.19 15.92 33.66
C ARG A 137 11.29 14.64 34.47
N VAL A 138 10.97 13.49 33.87
CA VAL A 138 11.10 12.18 34.52
C VAL A 138 12.55 11.91 34.89
N VAL A 139 13.51 12.16 33.99
CA VAL A 139 14.94 11.97 34.29
C VAL A 139 15.42 12.85 35.45
N VAL A 140 14.99 14.11 35.51
CA VAL A 140 15.31 15.02 36.62
C VAL A 140 14.73 14.49 37.94
N LEU A 141 13.47 14.07 37.94
CA LEU A 141 12.83 13.51 39.13
C LEU A 141 13.49 12.20 39.59
N GLN A 142 13.81 11.30 38.65
CA GLN A 142 14.55 10.07 38.93
C GLN A 142 15.92 10.36 39.58
N THR A 143 16.63 11.37 39.05
CA THR A 143 17.92 11.80 39.60
C THR A 143 17.77 12.35 41.02
N ALA A 144 16.75 13.18 41.27
CA ALA A 144 16.47 13.72 42.60
C ALA A 144 16.14 12.60 43.61
N VAL A 145 15.30 11.65 43.22
CA VAL A 145 14.98 10.47 44.05
C VAL A 145 16.24 9.67 44.38
N LYS A 146 17.13 9.46 43.40
CA LYS A 146 18.41 8.77 43.60
C LYS A 146 19.29 9.51 44.62
N ILE A 147 19.40 10.84 44.51
CA ILE A 147 20.16 11.67 45.46
C ILE A 147 19.56 11.59 46.87
N MET A 148 18.24 11.72 47.00
CA MET A 148 17.56 11.60 48.31
C MET A 148 17.81 10.24 48.96
N LYS A 149 17.78 9.15 48.17
CA LYS A 149 18.10 7.80 48.65
C LYS A 149 19.56 7.68 49.12
N MET A 150 20.51 8.25 48.39
CA MET A 150 21.92 8.25 48.78
C MET A 150 22.16 9.05 50.06
N LYS A 151 21.56 10.24 50.19
CA LYS A 151 21.63 11.05 51.42
C LYS A 151 21.07 10.30 52.63
N LYS A 152 19.95 9.59 52.47
CA LYS A 152 19.36 8.74 53.52
C LYS A 152 20.30 7.61 53.98
N LEU A 153 21.05 7.00 53.05
CA LEU A 153 22.03 5.97 53.39
C LEU A 153 23.20 6.55 54.19
N MET A 154 23.69 7.74 53.82
CA MET A 154 24.82 8.39 54.51
C MET A 154 24.46 8.98 55.88
N SER A 155 23.19 9.26 56.17
CA SER A 155 22.75 9.85 57.44
C SER A 155 22.35 8.81 58.50
N THR A 156 22.54 7.51 58.28
CA THR A 156 22.26 6.49 59.30
C THR A 156 23.41 6.43 60.32
N PRO A 157 23.17 6.60 61.64
CA PRO A 157 24.24 6.54 62.63
C PRO A 157 24.74 5.11 62.79
N LYS A 158 26.06 4.90 62.62
CA LYS A 158 26.73 3.65 63.01
C LYS A 158 26.70 3.57 64.54
N ARG A 159 25.77 2.80 65.10
CA ARG A 159 25.74 2.48 66.54
C ARG A 159 26.97 1.62 66.83
N SER A 160 28.04 2.22 67.35
CA SER A 160 29.10 1.47 68.01
C SER A 160 28.53 0.94 69.32
N GLU A 161 28.19 -0.35 69.34
CA GLU A 161 27.96 -1.08 70.57
C GLU A 161 29.28 -1.19 71.33
N SER A 162 29.45 -0.34 72.33
CA SER A 162 30.41 -0.54 73.41
C SER A 162 29.90 -1.70 74.27
N SER A 163 30.53 -2.87 74.11
CA SER A 163 30.30 -4.02 74.98
C SER A 163 31.00 -3.77 76.32
N SER A 164 30.25 -3.32 77.32
CA SER A 164 30.65 -3.39 78.73
C SER A 164 30.20 -4.74 79.27
N ASN A 165 31.13 -5.69 79.39
CA ASN A 165 30.90 -6.93 80.12
C ASN A 165 30.90 -6.64 81.62
N THR A 166 29.75 -6.80 82.26
CA THR A 166 29.62 -6.97 83.71
C THR A 166 28.94 -8.31 83.98
N THR A 167 29.68 -9.22 84.57
CA THR A 167 29.24 -10.47 85.23
C THR A 167 30.27 -10.64 86.35
N GLY A 168 29.97 -10.78 87.63
CA GLY A 168 28.76 -11.08 88.38
C GLY A 168 29.27 -11.79 89.64
N LEU A 169 28.83 -11.31 90.81
CA LEU A 169 28.79 -11.94 92.14
C LEU A 169 29.93 -12.91 92.55
#